data_AF-A0A2E9YH35-F1
#
_entry.id   AF-A0A2E9YH35-F1
#
_cell.length_a   1.000
_cell.length_b   1.000
_cell.length_c   1.000
_cell.angle_alpha   90.00
_cell.angle_beta   90.00
_cell.angle_gamma   90.00
#
_symmetry.space_group_name_H-M   'P 1'
#
loop_
_entity.id
_entity.type
_entity.pdbx_description
1 polymer ?
#
loop_
_entity_poly.entity_id
_entity_poly.type
_entity_poly.pdbx_seq_one_letter_code
_entity_poly.pdbx_strand_id
1 'polypeptide(L)'
;MHNKHTNVQVSDVTTKVLNDTWRAIQANHPDVPDVFLVVKSTGRVRRGTVLGHYSYSEWAVDDTQAPEVMISGECFAGGAEQVLQTLLHEAAHGLAHARKIKDCSRQNRYHNKRFKALAEE
;
A
#
# COMPACT_ATOMS: atom_id res chain seq x y z
N MET A 1 15.40 20.82 31.19
CA MET A 1 15.44 19.61 30.35
C MET A 1 14.02 19.35 29.85
N HIS A 2 13.72 19.68 28.60
CA HIS A 2 12.39 19.44 28.03
C HIS A 2 12.25 17.96 27.70
N ASN A 3 11.44 17.26 28.48
CA ASN A 3 11.07 15.87 28.21
C ASN A 3 10.15 15.88 26.98
N LYS A 4 10.73 15.69 25.78
CA LYS A 4 9.93 15.37 24.60
C LYS A 4 9.33 14.01 24.87
N HIS A 5 8.03 13.97 25.18
CA HIS A 5 7.28 12.72 25.09
C HIS A 5 7.44 12.21 23.66
N THR A 6 8.33 11.24 23.46
CA THR A 6 8.32 10.42 22.26
C THR A 6 7.04 9.63 22.34
N ASN A 7 6.00 10.16 21.69
CA ASN A 7 4.76 9.44 21.48
C ASN A 7 5.12 8.26 20.56
N VAL A 8 5.51 7.14 21.16
CA VAL A 8 5.82 5.93 20.41
C VAL A 8 4.49 5.52 19.78
N GLN A 9 4.42 5.58 18.46
CA GLN A 9 3.25 5.12 17.73
C GLN A 9 3.06 3.64 18.06
N VAL A 10 1.92 3.32 18.66
CA VAL A 10 1.55 1.94 18.96
C VAL A 10 1.05 1.31 17.67
N SER A 11 1.45 0.05 17.43
CA SER A 11 1.17 -0.62 16.16
C SER A 11 -0.32 -0.70 15.85
N ASP A 12 -1.17 -0.85 16.86
CA ASP A 12 -2.63 -0.92 16.70
C ASP A 12 -3.21 0.37 16.13
N VAL A 13 -2.82 1.53 16.68
CA VAL A 13 -3.25 2.85 16.20
C VAL A 13 -2.78 3.07 14.76
N THR A 14 -1.52 2.75 14.47
CA THR A 14 -0.94 2.94 13.13
C THR A 14 -1.67 2.07 12.11
N THR A 15 -1.80 0.77 12.39
CA THR A 15 -2.50 -0.16 11.50
C THR A 15 -3.98 0.21 11.35
N LYS A 16 -4.64 0.68 12.42
CA LYS A 16 -6.02 1.17 12.32
C LYS A 16 -6.13 2.36 11.36
N VAL A 17 -5.29 3.38 11.49
CA VAL A 17 -5.33 4.56 10.61
C VAL A 17 -5.06 4.19 9.15
N LEU A 18 -4.13 3.27 8.90
CA LEU A 18 -3.86 2.78 7.55
C LEU A 18 -5.08 2.04 6.97
N ASN A 19 -5.74 1.20 7.76
CA ASN A 19 -6.98 0.54 7.35
C ASN A 19 -8.12 1.55 7.09
N ASP A 20 -8.33 2.51 7.98
CA ASP A 20 -9.35 3.56 7.80
C ASP A 20 -9.08 4.37 6.52
N THR A 21 -7.81 4.65 6.23
CA THR A 21 -7.39 5.35 4.99
C THR A 21 -7.68 4.50 3.76
N TRP A 22 -7.38 3.20 3.79
CA TRP A 22 -7.73 2.29 2.69
C TRP A 22 -9.23 2.23 2.44
N ARG A 23 -10.04 2.14 3.51
CA ARG A 23 -11.51 2.19 3.41
C ARG A 23 -12.00 3.51 2.83
N ALA A 24 -11.37 4.64 3.15
CA ALA A 24 -11.69 5.93 2.55
C ALA A 24 -11.35 5.98 1.05
N ILE A 25 -10.25 5.35 0.62
CA ILE A 25 -9.92 5.18 -0.80
C ILE A 25 -11.00 4.35 -1.49
N GLN A 26 -11.39 3.20 -0.93
CA GLN A 26 -12.45 2.35 -1.48
C GLN A 26 -13.80 3.04 -1.57
N ALA A 27 -14.13 3.93 -0.62
CA ALA A 27 -15.37 4.70 -0.67
C ALA A 27 -15.46 5.62 -1.90
N ASN A 28 -14.31 6.09 -2.40
CA ASN A 28 -14.22 6.88 -3.64
C ASN A 28 -14.00 5.99 -4.88
N HIS A 29 -13.36 4.83 -4.72
CA HIS A 29 -13.03 3.88 -5.78
C HIS A 29 -13.47 2.45 -5.40
N PRO A 30 -14.77 2.10 -5.58
CA PRO A 30 -15.34 0.85 -5.05
C PRO A 30 -14.76 -0.44 -5.62
N ASP A 31 -14.09 -0.37 -6.77
CA ASP A 31 -13.41 -1.52 -7.39
C ASP A 31 -12.06 -1.85 -6.73
N VAL A 32 -11.52 -0.98 -5.86
CA VAL A 32 -10.29 -1.25 -5.11
C VAL A 32 -10.57 -2.41 -4.13
N PRO A 33 -9.83 -3.52 -4.21
CA PRO A 33 -10.14 -4.72 -3.44
C PRO A 33 -9.86 -4.55 -1.94
N ASP A 34 -10.49 -5.41 -1.14
CA ASP A 34 -10.08 -5.62 0.23
C ASP A 34 -8.68 -6.25 0.27
N VAL A 35 -7.88 -5.83 1.25
CA VAL A 35 -6.48 -6.26 1.39
C VAL A 35 -6.15 -6.54 2.85
N PHE A 36 -5.20 -7.44 3.08
CA PHE A 36 -4.45 -7.48 4.33
C PHE A 36 -3.44 -6.34 4.31
N LEU A 37 -3.62 -5.36 5.19
CA LEU A 37 -2.66 -4.27 5.34
C LEU A 37 -1.62 -4.62 6.39
N VAL A 38 -0.36 -4.71 5.98
CA VAL A 38 0.75 -5.08 6.85
C VAL A 38 1.79 -3.98 6.93
N VAL A 39 2.42 -3.86 8.10
CA VAL A 39 3.53 -2.94 8.32
C VAL A 39 4.81 -3.75 8.44
N LYS A 40 5.79 -3.46 7.60
CA LYS A 40 7.11 -4.11 7.64
C LYS A 40 8.16 -3.15 8.20
N SER A 41 9.02 -3.66 9.08
CA SER A 41 10.08 -2.85 9.69
C SER A 41 11.05 -2.22 8.69
N THR A 42 11.28 -2.88 7.54
CA THR A 42 12.09 -2.32 6.45
C THR A 42 11.65 -2.78 5.07
N GLY A 43 11.64 -1.84 4.14
CA GLY A 43 11.46 -2.05 2.71
C GLY A 43 12.76 -2.10 1.93
N ARG A 44 13.92 -2.11 2.61
CA ARG A 44 15.23 -2.15 1.95
C ARG A 44 15.41 -3.44 1.17
N VAL A 45 15.80 -3.28 -0.09
CA VAL A 45 16.17 -4.35 -1.00
C VAL A 45 17.57 -4.08 -1.55
N ARG A 46 18.18 -5.08 -2.22
CA ARG A 46 19.54 -4.96 -2.77
C ARG A 46 19.76 -3.70 -3.65
N ARG A 47 18.71 -3.20 -4.29
CA ARG A 47 18.75 -2.03 -5.20
C ARG A 47 17.76 -0.93 -4.83
N GLY A 48 17.71 -0.56 -3.55
CA GLY A 48 16.95 0.60 -3.09
C GLY A 48 15.98 0.25 -1.98
N THR A 49 14.88 1.01 -1.91
CA THR A 49 13.87 0.88 -0.86
C THR A 49 12.49 0.82 -1.50
N VAL A 50 11.71 -0.16 -1.10
CA VAL A 50 10.29 -0.31 -1.46
C VAL A 50 9.46 0.34 -0.35
N LEU A 51 8.70 1.39 -0.68
CA LEU A 51 7.89 2.12 0.31
C LEU A 51 6.55 1.42 0.57
N GLY A 52 5.94 0.90 -0.49
CA GLY A 52 4.76 0.05 -0.44
C GLY A 52 4.85 -1.06 -1.47
N HIS A 53 4.02 -2.10 -1.29
CA HIS A 53 3.90 -3.17 -2.27
C HIS A 53 2.55 -3.86 -2.17
N TYR A 54 1.80 -3.85 -3.28
CA TYR A 54 0.62 -4.66 -3.50
C TYR A 54 1.00 -6.06 -4.00
N SER A 55 0.47 -7.12 -3.37
CA SER A 55 0.58 -8.51 -3.84
C SER A 55 -0.82 -9.12 -4.02
N TYR A 56 -1.05 -9.79 -5.16
CA TYR A 56 -2.37 -10.30 -5.57
C TYR A 56 -2.84 -11.57 -4.83
N SER A 57 -1.91 -12.31 -4.22
CA SER A 57 -2.19 -13.65 -3.69
C SER A 57 -1.20 -14.03 -2.59
N GLU A 58 -1.07 -13.19 -1.57
CA GLU A 58 -0.11 -13.43 -0.49
C GLU A 58 -0.72 -14.29 0.63
N TRP A 59 -2.05 -14.25 0.79
CA TRP A 59 -2.75 -14.87 1.91
C TRP A 59 -3.73 -15.94 1.44
N ALA A 60 -3.69 -17.12 2.05
CA ALA A 60 -4.72 -18.14 1.91
C ALA A 60 -5.78 -17.95 3.01
N VAL A 61 -7.01 -17.62 2.62
CA VAL A 61 -8.16 -17.46 3.52
C VAL A 61 -9.34 -18.23 2.95
N ASP A 62 -9.83 -19.24 3.68
CA ASP A 62 -10.99 -20.07 3.29
C ASP A 62 -10.93 -20.53 1.82
N ASP A 63 -9.80 -21.13 1.43
CA ASP A 63 -9.49 -21.61 0.06
C ASP A 63 -9.41 -20.51 -1.02
N THR A 64 -9.49 -19.23 -0.65
CA THR A 64 -9.28 -18.09 -1.53
C THR A 64 -7.94 -17.42 -1.31
N GLN A 65 -7.40 -16.79 -2.35
CA GLN A 65 -6.20 -15.95 -2.26
C GLN A 65 -6.64 -14.51 -2.01
N ALA A 66 -6.19 -13.93 -0.90
CA ALA A 66 -6.46 -12.56 -0.54
C ALA A 66 -5.23 -11.66 -0.81
N PRO A 67 -5.43 -10.45 -1.35
CA PRO A 67 -4.32 -9.54 -1.60
C PRO A 67 -3.71 -8.96 -0.33
N GLU A 68 -2.46 -8.52 -0.44
CA GLU A 68 -1.74 -7.78 0.61
C GLU A 68 -1.34 -6.39 0.11
N VAL A 69 -1.39 -5.40 1.00
CA VAL A 69 -0.64 -4.15 0.87
C VAL A 69 0.34 -4.03 2.02
N MET A 70 1.63 -4.05 1.70
CA MET A 70 2.71 -3.81 2.65
C MET A 70 3.11 -2.35 2.64
N ILE A 71 3.27 -1.74 3.82
CA ILE A 71 3.87 -0.41 4.02
C ILE A 71 5.16 -0.57 4.84
N SER A 72 6.26 0.00 4.36
CA SER A 72 7.55 -0.11 5.05
C SER A 72 7.78 0.99 6.08
N GLY A 73 8.65 0.71 7.06
CA GLY A 73 9.12 1.68 8.05
C GLY A 73 9.67 2.97 7.43
N GLU A 74 10.38 2.84 6.29
CA GLU A 74 10.91 3.99 5.55
C GLU A 74 9.81 4.88 4.93
N CYS A 75 8.62 4.35 4.63
CA CYS A 75 7.49 5.15 4.14
C CYS A 75 7.05 6.17 5.20
N PHE A 76 6.97 5.75 6.48
CA PHE A 76 6.56 6.64 7.58
C PHE A 76 7.54 7.80 7.81
N ALA A 77 8.83 7.63 7.46
CA ALA A 77 9.81 8.71 7.60
C ALA A 77 9.47 9.91 6.70
N GLY A 78 8.72 9.71 5.62
CA GLY A 78 8.20 10.77 4.76
C GLY A 78 6.93 11.46 5.28
N GLY A 79 6.40 11.05 6.43
CA GLY A 79 5.19 11.62 7.03
C GLY A 79 3.89 11.17 6.35
N ALA A 80 2.78 11.77 6.76
CA ALA A 80 1.44 11.36 6.36
C ALA A 80 1.19 11.48 4.84
N GLU A 81 1.72 12.52 4.20
CA GLU A 81 1.57 12.71 2.75
C GLU A 81 2.24 11.59 1.96
N GLN A 82 3.46 11.21 2.32
CA GLN A 82 4.16 10.08 1.69
C GLN A 82 3.39 8.77 1.86
N VAL A 83 2.85 8.53 3.06
CA VAL A 83 2.04 7.34 3.35
C VAL A 83 0.78 7.31 2.48
N LEU A 84 0.06 8.42 2.38
CA LEU A 84 -1.14 8.51 1.54
C LEU A 84 -0.80 8.30 0.06
N GLN A 85 0.27 8.95 -0.44
CA GLN A 85 0.75 8.75 -1.81
C GLN A 85 1.09 7.29 -2.08
N THR A 86 1.76 6.61 -1.14
CA THR A 86 2.07 5.19 -1.26
C THR A 86 0.80 4.33 -1.24
N LEU A 87 -0.17 4.59 -0.36
CA LEU A 87 -1.43 3.86 -0.34
C LEU A 87 -2.22 4.03 -1.65
N LEU A 88 -2.30 5.24 -2.19
CA LEU A 88 -2.93 5.50 -3.49
C LEU A 88 -2.21 4.76 -4.64
N HIS A 89 -0.88 4.71 -4.60
CA HIS A 89 -0.09 3.94 -5.55
C HIS A 89 -0.44 2.45 -5.53
N GLU A 90 -0.48 1.84 -4.33
CA GLU A 90 -0.83 0.43 -4.18
C GLU A 90 -2.31 0.18 -4.50
N ALA A 91 -3.21 1.15 -4.25
CA ALA A 91 -4.61 1.06 -4.65
C ALA A 91 -4.78 1.03 -6.17
N ALA A 92 -3.96 1.79 -6.93
CA ALA A 92 -3.97 1.72 -8.40
C ALA A 92 -3.55 0.33 -8.91
N HIS A 93 -2.58 -0.32 -8.26
CA HIS A 93 -2.23 -1.73 -8.53
C HIS A 93 -3.40 -2.68 -8.22
N GLY A 94 -4.07 -2.50 -7.07
CA GLY A 94 -5.25 -3.27 -6.70
C GLY A 94 -6.41 -3.10 -7.69
N LEU A 95 -6.66 -1.88 -8.12
CA LEU A 95 -7.67 -1.53 -9.12
C LEU A 95 -7.36 -2.18 -10.47
N ALA A 96 -6.10 -2.13 -10.90
CA ALA A 96 -5.65 -2.80 -12.12
C ALA A 96 -5.95 -4.30 -12.06
N HIS A 97 -5.66 -4.95 -10.94
CA HIS A 97 -5.94 -6.36 -10.75
C HIS A 97 -7.43 -6.70 -10.76
N ALA A 98 -8.24 -5.97 -9.99
CA ALA A 98 -9.69 -6.15 -9.96
C ALA A 98 -10.29 -6.04 -11.38
N ARG A 99 -9.80 -5.09 -12.17
CA ARG A 99 -10.23 -4.85 -13.56
C ARG A 99 -9.48 -5.70 -14.60
N LYS A 100 -8.58 -6.60 -14.19
CA LYS A 100 -7.77 -7.47 -15.06
C LYS A 100 -6.93 -6.68 -16.09
N ILE A 101 -6.44 -5.52 -15.69
CA ILE A 101 -5.59 -4.63 -16.48
C ILE A 101 -4.13 -4.89 -16.18
N LYS A 102 -3.34 -5.15 -17.23
CA LYS A 102 -1.88 -5.16 -17.13
C LYS A 102 -1.34 -3.73 -17.04
N ASP A 103 -0.82 -3.38 -15.88
CA ASP A 103 -0.42 -2.03 -15.47
C ASP A 103 1.10 -1.83 -15.42
N CYS A 104 1.86 -2.93 -15.33
CA CYS A 104 3.31 -2.91 -15.39
C CYS A 104 3.90 -3.62 -16.64
N SER A 105 5.16 -3.33 -16.93
CA SER A 105 5.92 -3.85 -18.07
C SER A 105 7.31 -4.35 -17.66
N ARG A 106 7.99 -5.08 -18.55
CA ARG A 106 9.33 -5.65 -18.34
C ARG A 106 9.47 -6.39 -17.01
N GLN A 107 8.64 -7.44 -16.82
CA GLN A 107 8.59 -8.24 -15.59
C GLN A 107 8.28 -7.35 -14.36
N ASN A 108 7.19 -6.58 -14.45
CA ASN A 108 6.69 -5.69 -13.40
C ASN A 108 7.64 -4.56 -12.98
N ARG A 109 8.62 -4.19 -13.81
CA ARG A 109 9.62 -3.17 -13.48
C ARG A 109 9.15 -1.74 -13.70
N TYR A 110 8.32 -1.52 -14.72
CA TYR A 110 7.91 -0.16 -15.10
C TYR A 110 6.41 -0.04 -15.24
N HIS A 111 5.85 0.93 -14.51
CA HIS A 111 4.47 1.39 -14.64
C HIS A 111 4.21 1.90 -16.06
N ASN A 112 3.14 1.42 -16.67
CA ASN A 112 2.77 1.78 -18.03
C ASN A 112 1.68 2.87 -18.04
N LYS A 113 1.26 3.32 -19.23
CA LYS A 113 0.24 4.38 -19.37
C LYS A 113 -1.11 4.02 -18.74
N ARG A 114 -1.44 2.73 -18.62
CA ARG A 114 -2.67 2.24 -17.98
C ARG A 114 -2.57 2.38 -16.46
N PHE A 115 -1.42 2.05 -15.86
CA PHE A 115 -1.20 2.35 -14.45
C PHE A 115 -1.40 3.84 -14.16
N LYS A 116 -0.77 4.69 -14.98
CA LYS A 116 -0.92 6.15 -14.85
C LYS A 116 -2.40 6.57 -14.88
N ALA A 117 -3.16 6.09 -15.86
CA ALA A 117 -4.57 6.42 -15.99
C ALA A 117 -5.37 5.98 -14.75
N LEU A 118 -5.11 4.78 -14.21
CA LEU A 118 -5.76 4.29 -13.00
C LEU A 118 -5.37 5.09 -11.75
N ALA A 119 -4.14 5.60 -11.68
CA ALA A 119 -3.67 6.43 -10.57
C ALA A 119 -4.17 7.89 -10.64
N GLU A 120 -4.73 8.31 -11.79
CA GLU A 120 -5.31 9.64 -12.01
C GLU A 120 -6.85 9.66 -11.84
N GLU A 121 -7.50 8.48 -11.72
CA GLU A 121 -8.92 8.35 -11.36
C GLU A 121 -9.18 8.87 -9.94
#